data_AF-A0A931ZWG7-F1
#
_entry.id   AF-A0A931ZWG7-F1
#
_cell.length_a   1.000
_cell.length_b   1.000
_cell.length_c   1.000
_cell.angle_alpha   90.00
_cell.angle_beta   90.00
_cell.angle_gamma   90.00
#
_symmetry.space_group_name_H-M   'P 1'
#
loop_
_entity.id
_entity.type
_entity.pdbx_description
1 polymer ?
#
loop_
_entity_poly.entity_id
_entity_poly.type
_entity_poly.pdbx_seq_one_letter_code
_entity_poly.pdbx_strand_id
1 'polypeptide(L)'
;MRTNTLRAPWDTILGTRSHVRVLRVLDDAREPMTVRELARRAGEHLRAVQMAVGRLVDAGVVERVGTGTRQHVRLNAAHPATPPLQALFRAERARFARVVSRLQALAREHAGRARAVWMTELPESGGLVVGVLAGSREVDATVEALGEAVSDLARREDIPVEVRGWTRPDLDALGQAAFPAFHRAVVLHGVLPDDGTHRPDRPSVRRRSHATVDEALRERARRVAAALGRRPELVRAAREEVAQRLATAPPQEARTLREWQQVLNAMSTPRLRRWLVDPGERATRLRQSMPVMFLRAADDPTGPTRHRP
;
A
#
# COMPACT_ATOMS: atom_id res chain seq x y z
N MET A 1 -7.67 16.31 28.07
CA MET A 1 -7.14 15.51 29.20
C MET A 1 -5.64 15.34 28.99
N ARG A 2 -4.78 15.74 29.95
CA ARG A 2 -3.34 15.47 29.88
C ARG A 2 -3.12 14.00 30.24
N THR A 3 -2.65 13.19 29.31
CA THR A 3 -2.39 11.78 29.54
C THR A 3 -1.23 11.63 30.53
N ASN A 4 -1.42 10.82 31.57
CA ASN A 4 -0.37 10.53 32.56
C ASN A 4 0.63 9.53 31.95
N THR A 5 1.86 9.97 31.69
CA THR A 5 2.94 9.18 31.09
C THR A 5 3.34 7.95 31.91
N LEU A 6 3.09 7.94 33.23
CA LEU A 6 3.32 6.75 34.07
C LEU A 6 2.25 5.67 33.89
N ARG A 7 1.02 6.07 33.57
CA ARG A 7 -0.11 5.13 33.41
C ARG A 7 -0.30 4.67 31.98
N ALA A 8 -0.05 5.54 31.02
CA ALA A 8 -0.20 5.27 29.59
C ALA A 8 0.97 5.88 28.79
N PRO A 9 2.21 5.36 28.97
CA PRO A 9 3.38 5.88 28.27
C PRO A 9 3.24 5.81 26.74
N TRP A 10 2.53 4.80 26.24
CA TRP A 10 2.35 4.55 24.81
C TRP A 10 1.56 5.64 24.08
N ASP A 11 0.60 6.29 24.75
CA ASP A 11 -0.17 7.39 24.15
C ASP A 11 0.72 8.58 23.80
N THR A 12 1.76 8.80 24.59
CA THR A 12 2.75 9.86 24.35
C THR A 12 3.82 9.39 23.37
N ILE A 13 4.36 8.19 23.55
CA ILE A 13 5.46 7.65 22.75
C ILE A 13 5.02 7.35 21.31
N LEU A 14 3.86 6.72 21.13
CA LEU A 14 3.33 6.29 19.82
C LEU A 14 2.20 7.21 19.31
N GLY A 15 1.93 8.32 19.99
CA GLY A 15 0.77 9.18 19.70
C GLY A 15 0.77 9.85 18.32
N THR A 16 1.90 9.91 17.61
CA THR A 16 1.96 10.48 16.26
C THR A 16 2.85 9.67 15.31
N ARG A 17 2.58 9.75 13.99
CA ARG A 17 3.44 9.15 12.96
C ARG A 17 4.87 9.68 13.01
N SER A 18 5.06 10.97 13.27
CA SER A 18 6.39 11.57 13.38
C SER A 18 7.18 11.00 14.56
N HIS A 19 6.54 10.72 15.70
CA HIS A 19 7.23 10.05 16.83
C HIS A 19 7.72 8.66 16.41
N VAL A 20 6.85 7.85 15.79
CA VAL A 20 7.20 6.49 15.36
C VAL A 20 8.35 6.50 14.34
N ARG A 21 8.32 7.41 13.36
CA ARG A 21 9.42 7.55 12.37
C ARG A 21 10.73 7.95 13.02
N VAL A 22 10.70 8.90 13.95
CA VAL A 22 11.90 9.30 14.72
C VAL A 22 12.46 8.13 15.51
N LEU A 23 11.61 7.44 16.28
CA LEU A 23 12.02 6.30 17.10
C LEU A 23 12.59 5.17 16.23
N ARG A 24 12.00 4.91 15.05
CA ARG A 24 12.49 3.91 14.09
C ARG A 24 13.90 4.25 13.57
N VAL A 25 14.13 5.51 13.20
CA VAL A 25 15.46 5.95 12.73
C VAL A 25 16.49 5.86 13.85
N LEU A 26 16.12 6.23 15.08
CA LEU A 26 17.02 6.15 16.22
C LEU A 26 17.31 4.71 16.68
N ASP A 27 16.35 3.78 16.50
CA ASP A 27 16.57 2.34 16.73
C ASP A 27 17.54 1.74 15.72
N ASP A 28 17.44 2.16 14.46
CA ASP A 28 18.33 1.68 13.39
C ASP A 28 19.74 2.32 13.46
N ALA A 29 19.85 3.46 14.13
CA ALA A 29 21.10 4.19 14.28
C ALA A 29 21.98 3.62 15.40
N ARG A 30 23.23 3.31 15.05
CA ARG A 30 24.25 2.87 16.03
C ARG A 30 24.90 4.02 16.80
N GLU A 31 24.79 5.25 16.28
CA GLU A 31 25.46 6.43 16.82
C GLU A 31 24.49 7.60 17.05
N PRO A 32 24.75 8.47 18.04
CA PRO A 32 23.98 9.69 18.24
C PRO A 32 24.01 10.58 16.99
N MET A 33 22.87 11.17 16.61
CA MET A 33 22.78 12.00 15.42
C MET A 33 22.17 13.37 15.69
N THR A 34 22.45 14.35 14.83
CA THR A 34 21.81 15.67 14.95
C THR A 34 20.33 15.59 14.56
N VAL A 35 19.52 16.52 15.06
CA VAL A 35 18.09 16.59 14.71
C VAL A 35 17.89 16.82 13.20
N ARG A 36 18.83 17.51 12.53
CA ARG A 36 18.80 17.71 11.08
C ARG A 36 19.02 16.41 10.31
N GLU A 37 19.99 15.60 10.75
CA GLU A 37 20.23 14.29 10.16
C GLU A 37 19.05 13.34 10.41
N LEU A 38 18.49 13.37 11.62
CA LEU A 38 17.29 12.62 11.96
C LEU A 38 16.10 12.99 11.08
N ALA A 39 15.87 14.29 10.82
CA ALA A 39 14.80 14.75 9.94
C ALA A 39 14.99 14.24 8.50
N ARG A 40 16.21 14.29 7.99
CA ARG A 40 16.56 13.77 6.66
C ARG A 40 16.26 12.28 6.55
N ARG A 41 16.72 11.47 7.51
CA ARG A 41 16.50 10.01 7.52
C ARG A 41 15.04 9.63 7.77
N ALA A 42 14.32 10.38 8.60
CA ALA A 42 12.91 10.13 8.84
C ALA A 42 12.00 10.53 7.65
N GLY A 43 12.54 11.27 6.67
CA GLY A 43 11.76 11.82 5.57
C GLY A 43 10.68 12.80 6.07
N GLU A 44 10.99 13.57 7.10
CA GLU A 44 10.07 14.47 7.81
C GLU A 44 10.61 15.90 7.82
N HIS A 45 9.72 16.88 7.87
CA HIS A 45 10.14 18.28 7.96
C HIS A 45 10.86 18.54 9.31
N LEU A 46 11.93 19.34 9.27
CA LEU A 46 12.78 19.60 10.45
C LEU A 46 11.99 20.04 11.69
N ARG A 47 11.03 20.96 11.51
CA ARG A 47 10.17 21.44 12.61
C ARG A 47 9.33 20.33 13.24
N ALA A 48 8.81 19.38 12.45
CA ALA A 48 8.02 18.27 12.96
C ALA A 48 8.89 17.31 13.80
N VAL A 49 10.11 17.05 13.32
CA VAL A 49 11.09 16.24 14.05
C VAL A 49 11.55 16.92 15.34
N GLN A 50 11.81 18.24 15.32
CA GLN A 50 12.15 19.00 16.53
C GLN A 50 11.07 18.88 17.61
N MET A 51 9.79 19.03 17.22
CA MET A 51 8.66 18.88 18.13
C MET A 51 8.54 17.44 18.67
N ALA A 52 8.70 16.45 17.81
CA ALA A 52 8.68 15.03 18.20
C ALA A 52 9.81 14.70 19.18
N VAL A 53 11.04 15.12 18.88
CA VAL A 53 12.21 14.93 19.73
C VAL A 53 12.01 15.60 21.08
N GLY A 54 11.50 16.84 21.12
CA GLY A 54 11.20 17.52 22.39
C GLY A 54 10.30 16.68 23.29
N ARG A 55 9.16 16.22 22.76
CA ARG A 55 8.22 15.38 23.51
C ARG A 55 8.80 14.02 23.93
N LEU A 56 9.61 13.39 23.07
CA LEU A 56 10.23 12.11 23.38
C LEU A 56 11.36 12.24 24.41
N VAL A 57 12.02 13.40 24.47
CA VAL A 57 12.98 13.77 25.53
C VAL A 57 12.24 14.05 26.84
N ASP A 58 11.15 14.80 26.81
CA ASP A 58 10.32 15.04 27.99
C ASP A 58 9.73 13.73 28.55
N ALA A 59 9.46 12.76 27.68
CA ALA A 59 9.03 11.40 28.04
C ALA A 59 10.19 10.48 28.47
N GLY A 60 11.45 10.92 28.37
CA GLY A 60 12.64 10.16 28.79
C GLY A 60 13.06 9.02 27.87
N VAL A 61 12.38 8.80 26.74
CA VAL A 61 12.64 7.70 25.80
C VAL A 61 13.79 8.05 24.84
N VAL A 62 13.98 9.34 24.57
CA VAL A 62 15.10 9.89 23.82
C VAL A 62 15.93 10.74 24.75
N GLU A 63 17.25 10.73 24.59
CA GLU A 63 18.15 11.60 25.34
C GLU A 63 19.03 12.44 24.41
N ARG A 64 19.46 13.59 24.91
CA ARG A 64 20.39 14.50 24.22
C ARG A 64 21.81 14.20 24.69
N VAL A 65 22.73 14.03 23.75
CA VAL A 65 24.13 13.70 24.00
C VAL A 65 25.03 14.80 23.44
N GLY A 66 26.02 15.22 24.23
CA GLY A 66 26.96 16.28 23.90
C GLY A 66 26.68 17.60 24.62
N THR A 67 27.69 18.47 24.70
CA THR A 67 27.63 19.79 25.34
C THR A 67 27.63 20.91 24.28
N GLY A 68 26.95 22.03 24.57
CA GLY A 68 26.94 23.22 23.70
C GLY A 68 25.94 23.18 22.53
N THR A 69 26.30 23.78 21.39
CA THR A 69 25.42 24.06 20.24
C THR A 69 25.18 22.88 19.30
N ARG A 70 25.94 21.78 19.44
CA ARG A 70 25.80 20.56 18.63
C ARG A 70 25.26 19.40 19.47
N GLN A 71 23.99 19.52 19.83
CA GLN A 71 23.29 18.44 20.53
C GLN A 71 22.93 17.31 19.56
N HIS A 72 23.42 16.11 19.87
CA HIS A 72 22.98 14.88 19.23
C HIS A 72 21.84 14.27 20.04
N VAL A 73 21.08 13.38 19.40
CA VAL A 73 20.00 12.62 20.04
C VAL A 73 20.19 11.14 19.79
N ARG A 74 19.80 10.33 20.78
CA ARG A 74 19.75 8.87 20.69
C ARG A 74 18.60 8.31 21.52
N LEU A 75 18.26 7.05 21.30
CA LEU A 75 17.37 6.32 22.22
C LEU A 75 18.03 6.17 23.58
N ASN A 76 17.26 6.40 24.63
CA ASN A 76 17.69 6.12 26.00
C ASN A 76 17.59 4.61 26.25
N ALA A 77 18.73 3.92 26.26
CA ALA A 77 18.80 2.48 26.48
C ALA A 77 18.31 2.05 27.87
N ALA A 78 18.38 2.93 28.87
CA ALA A 78 17.94 2.65 30.24
C ALA A 78 16.42 2.82 30.43
N HIS A 79 15.72 3.41 29.47
CA HIS A 79 14.28 3.65 29.60
C HIS A 79 13.48 2.33 29.49
N PRO A 80 12.53 2.02 30.39
CA PRO A 80 11.78 0.75 30.39
C PRO A 80 11.00 0.45 29.09
N ALA A 81 10.56 1.48 28.37
CA ALA A 81 9.86 1.32 27.09
C ALA A 81 10.81 1.02 25.91
N THR A 82 12.13 1.15 26.07
CA THR A 82 13.07 0.96 24.96
C THR A 82 13.11 -0.49 24.48
N PRO A 83 13.33 -1.53 25.31
CA PRO A 83 13.31 -2.92 24.84
C PRO A 83 12.03 -3.33 24.08
N PRO A 84 10.79 -3.01 24.53
CA PRO A 84 9.59 -3.32 23.76
C PRO A 84 9.47 -2.53 22.45
N LEU A 85 9.94 -1.28 22.37
CA LEU A 85 10.02 -0.53 21.11
C LEU A 85 10.94 -1.22 20.10
N GLN A 86 12.13 -1.65 20.56
CA GLN A 86 13.08 -2.36 19.71
C GLN A 86 12.52 -3.71 19.23
N ALA A 87 11.82 -4.43 20.10
CA ALA A 87 11.13 -5.66 19.74
C ALA A 87 10.06 -5.43 18.67
N LEU A 88 9.27 -4.35 18.80
CA LEU A 88 8.27 -3.95 17.81
C LEU A 88 8.90 -3.65 16.44
N PHE A 89 9.96 -2.83 16.40
CA PHE A 89 10.64 -2.49 15.14
C PHE A 89 11.38 -3.68 14.53
N ARG A 90 11.92 -4.59 15.36
CA ARG A 90 12.48 -5.86 14.90
C ARG A 90 11.42 -6.73 14.24
N ALA A 91 10.23 -6.84 14.84
CA ALA A 91 9.11 -7.58 14.26
C ALA A 91 8.62 -6.94 12.94
N GLU A 92 8.57 -5.61 12.88
CA GLU A 92 8.25 -4.86 11.65
C GLU A 92 9.24 -5.19 10.52
N ARG A 93 10.55 -5.08 10.80
CA ARG A 93 11.61 -5.41 9.82
C ARG A 93 11.58 -6.88 9.41
N ALA A 94 11.39 -7.80 10.35
CA ALA A 94 11.30 -9.23 10.07
C ALA A 94 10.10 -9.57 9.19
N ARG A 95 8.94 -8.93 9.41
CA ARG A 95 7.77 -9.07 8.52
C ARG A 95 8.09 -8.57 7.11
N PHE A 96 8.68 -7.39 6.98
CA PHE A 96 9.04 -6.84 5.68
C PHE A 96 10.02 -7.76 4.93
N ALA A 97 11.12 -8.18 5.59
CA ALA A 97 12.12 -9.07 5.01
C ALA A 97 11.52 -10.41 4.56
N ARG A 98 10.60 -10.98 5.35
CA ARG A 98 9.88 -12.21 4.97
C ARG A 98 9.01 -12.02 3.73
N VAL A 99 8.27 -10.91 3.63
CA VAL A 99 7.45 -10.58 2.45
C VAL A 99 8.34 -10.44 1.22
N VAL A 100 9.41 -9.66 1.31
CA VAL A 100 10.36 -9.45 0.19
C VAL A 100 10.98 -10.77 -0.24
N SER A 101 11.49 -11.58 0.71
CA SER A 101 12.12 -12.87 0.41
C SER A 101 11.16 -13.83 -0.29
N ARG A 102 9.89 -13.88 0.14
CA ARG A 102 8.87 -14.69 -0.53
C ARG A 102 8.53 -14.17 -1.91
N LEU A 103 8.37 -12.86 -2.08
CA LEU A 103 8.14 -12.25 -3.39
C LEU A 103 9.31 -12.50 -4.35
N GLN A 104 10.55 -12.48 -3.86
CA GLN A 104 11.74 -12.84 -4.64
C GLN A 104 11.71 -14.30 -5.09
N ALA A 105 11.31 -15.23 -4.21
CA ALA A 105 11.16 -16.64 -4.57
C ALA A 105 10.09 -16.83 -5.64
N LEU A 106 8.90 -16.25 -5.45
CA LEU A 106 7.79 -16.31 -6.41
C LEU A 106 8.17 -15.68 -7.76
N ALA A 107 8.89 -14.55 -7.75
CA ALA A 107 9.34 -13.91 -8.98
C ALA A 107 10.33 -14.79 -9.76
N ARG A 108 11.25 -15.49 -9.07
CA ARG A 108 12.18 -16.43 -9.72
C ARG A 108 11.46 -17.63 -10.32
N GLU A 109 10.45 -18.16 -9.62
CA GLU A 109 9.70 -19.33 -10.03
C GLU A 109 8.75 -19.04 -11.20
N HIS A 110 7.95 -17.97 -11.10
CA HIS A 110 6.86 -17.69 -12.03
C HIS A 110 7.17 -16.61 -13.07
N ALA A 111 8.25 -15.85 -12.89
CA ALA A 111 8.64 -14.76 -13.77
C ALA A 111 10.11 -14.82 -14.19
N GLY A 112 10.72 -16.02 -14.22
CA GLY A 112 12.12 -16.19 -14.62
C GLY A 112 12.46 -15.80 -16.05
N ARG A 113 11.45 -15.63 -16.93
CA ARG A 113 11.61 -15.07 -18.28
C ARG A 113 11.43 -13.55 -18.34
N ALA A 114 10.94 -12.92 -17.27
CA ALA A 114 10.83 -11.48 -17.20
C ALA A 114 12.22 -10.85 -17.13
N ARG A 115 12.39 -9.71 -17.79
CA ARG A 115 13.61 -8.92 -17.74
C ARG A 115 13.83 -8.30 -16.35
N ALA A 116 12.75 -7.89 -15.70
CA ALA A 116 12.78 -7.36 -14.35
C ALA A 116 11.46 -7.59 -13.62
N VAL A 117 11.54 -7.80 -12.32
CA VAL A 117 10.40 -7.77 -11.40
C VAL A 117 10.78 -6.93 -10.20
N TRP A 118 9.90 -6.03 -9.79
CA TRP A 118 10.14 -5.14 -8.65
C TRP A 118 8.87 -4.93 -7.85
N MET A 119 9.00 -4.44 -6.62
CA MET A 119 7.87 -4.01 -5.81
C MET A 119 7.97 -2.56 -5.39
N THR A 120 6.83 -1.88 -5.33
CA THR A 120 6.69 -0.51 -4.82
C THR A 120 5.51 -0.43 -3.86
N GLU A 121 5.52 0.54 -2.94
CA GLU A 121 4.36 0.82 -2.09
C GLU A 121 3.26 1.54 -2.89
N LEU A 122 1.99 1.22 -2.61
CA LEU A 122 0.86 2.09 -2.99
C LEU A 122 0.69 3.17 -1.90
N PRO A 123 0.89 4.46 -2.22
CA PRO A 123 0.89 5.54 -1.23
C PRO A 123 -0.42 5.68 -0.44
N GLU A 124 -1.57 5.39 -1.06
CA GLU A 124 -2.88 5.68 -0.47
C GLU A 124 -3.54 4.48 0.22
N SER A 125 -3.22 3.25 -0.20
CA SER A 125 -3.90 2.03 0.26
C SER A 125 -3.05 1.16 1.20
N GLY A 126 -1.78 1.50 1.41
CA GLY A 126 -0.83 0.66 2.16
C GLY A 126 -0.61 -0.69 1.50
N GLY A 127 -0.73 -0.74 0.18
CA GLY A 127 -0.56 -1.92 -0.65
C GLY A 127 0.79 -2.02 -1.32
N LEU A 128 1.00 -3.11 -2.05
CA LEU A 128 2.18 -3.33 -2.88
C LEU A 128 1.78 -3.42 -4.35
N VAL A 129 2.51 -2.73 -5.22
CA VAL A 129 2.51 -3.02 -6.65
C VAL A 129 3.73 -3.89 -6.94
N VAL A 130 3.54 -5.03 -7.58
CA VAL A 130 4.59 -5.85 -8.16
C VAL A 130 4.59 -5.59 -9.66
N GLY A 131 5.61 -4.89 -10.15
CA GLY A 131 5.79 -4.64 -11.58
C GLY A 131 6.57 -5.77 -12.22
N VAL A 132 6.14 -6.18 -13.42
CA VAL A 132 6.78 -7.19 -14.26
C VAL A 132 7.12 -6.55 -15.60
N LEU A 133 8.40 -6.52 -15.96
CA LEU A 133 8.86 -6.10 -17.28
C LEU A 133 9.20 -7.34 -18.12
N ALA A 134 8.46 -7.57 -19.19
CA ALA A 134 8.66 -8.71 -20.09
C ALA A 134 8.42 -8.33 -21.56
N GLY A 135 8.69 -9.26 -22.48
CA GLY A 135 8.34 -9.09 -23.88
C GLY A 135 6.83 -9.08 -24.10
N SER A 136 6.35 -8.38 -25.13
CA SER A 136 4.90 -8.21 -25.40
C SER A 136 4.13 -9.52 -25.56
N ARG A 137 4.80 -10.61 -25.96
CA ARG A 137 4.17 -11.93 -26.11
C ARG A 137 4.04 -12.70 -24.79
N GLU A 138 4.82 -12.33 -23.77
CA GLU A 138 4.99 -13.09 -22.54
C GLU A 138 4.46 -12.35 -21.31
N VAL A 139 4.29 -11.03 -21.41
CA VAL A 139 3.93 -10.16 -20.28
C VAL A 139 2.61 -10.57 -19.63
N ASP A 140 1.56 -10.84 -20.41
CA ASP A 140 0.24 -11.19 -19.87
C ASP A 140 0.28 -12.54 -19.14
N ALA A 141 0.87 -13.56 -19.76
CA ALA A 141 1.04 -14.89 -19.15
C ALA A 141 1.89 -14.83 -17.87
N THR A 142 2.93 -14.00 -17.86
CA THR A 142 3.80 -13.83 -16.67
C THR A 142 3.06 -13.12 -15.54
N VAL A 143 2.28 -12.08 -15.87
CA VAL A 143 1.46 -11.35 -14.90
C VAL A 143 0.38 -12.23 -14.30
N GLU A 144 -0.26 -13.07 -15.11
CA GLU A 144 -1.27 -14.01 -14.65
C GLU A 144 -0.66 -15.05 -13.70
N ALA A 145 0.40 -15.74 -14.13
CA ALA A 145 1.08 -16.74 -13.31
C ALA A 145 1.63 -16.17 -11.99
N LEU A 146 2.30 -15.02 -12.04
CA LEU A 146 2.80 -14.36 -10.84
C LEU A 146 1.64 -13.83 -9.97
N GLY A 147 0.57 -13.32 -10.58
CA GLY A 147 -0.62 -12.82 -9.90
C GLY A 147 -1.32 -13.90 -9.07
N GLU A 148 -1.47 -15.10 -9.63
CA GLU A 148 -2.02 -16.25 -8.92
C GLU A 148 -1.14 -16.64 -7.73
N ALA A 149 0.17 -16.78 -7.93
CA ALA A 149 1.09 -17.20 -6.88
C ALA A 149 1.22 -16.16 -5.75
N VAL A 150 1.21 -14.87 -6.10
CA VAL A 150 1.25 -13.76 -5.15
C VAL A 150 -0.06 -13.64 -4.36
N SER A 151 -1.20 -14.10 -4.91
CA SER A 151 -2.49 -14.03 -4.22
C SER A 151 -2.48 -14.80 -2.90
N ASP A 152 -1.76 -15.92 -2.83
CA ASP A 152 -1.61 -16.73 -1.62
C ASP A 152 -0.80 -16.00 -0.55
N LEU A 153 0.29 -15.34 -0.96
CA LEU A 153 1.08 -14.50 -0.08
C LEU A 153 0.28 -13.31 0.43
N ALA A 154 -0.46 -12.65 -0.45
CA ALA A 154 -1.32 -11.51 -0.14
C ALA A 154 -2.35 -11.86 0.95
N ARG A 155 -2.97 -13.04 0.85
CA ARG A 155 -3.90 -13.55 1.88
C ARG A 155 -3.20 -13.87 3.20
N ARG A 156 -2.07 -14.58 3.17
CA ARG A 156 -1.35 -15.00 4.39
C ARG A 156 -0.77 -13.84 5.17
N GLU A 157 -0.28 -12.81 4.50
CA GLU A 157 0.38 -11.66 5.12
C GLU A 157 -0.55 -10.44 5.30
N ASP A 158 -1.82 -10.58 4.92
CA ASP A 158 -2.85 -9.53 4.87
C ASP A 158 -2.32 -8.22 4.25
N ILE A 159 -1.85 -8.33 3.01
CA ILE A 159 -1.38 -7.20 2.18
C ILE A 159 -2.01 -7.27 0.79
N PRO A 160 -2.52 -6.15 0.26
CA PRO A 160 -3.06 -6.13 -1.09
C PRO A 160 -1.88 -6.01 -2.05
N VAL A 161 -1.75 -7.00 -2.92
CA VAL A 161 -0.69 -7.00 -3.90
C VAL A 161 -1.31 -6.92 -5.28
N GLU A 162 -0.91 -5.92 -6.04
CA GLU A 162 -1.31 -5.73 -7.42
C GLU A 162 -0.14 -6.10 -8.34
N VAL A 163 -0.31 -7.06 -9.24
CA VAL A 163 0.69 -7.37 -10.25
C VAL A 163 0.38 -6.58 -11.52
N ARG A 164 1.37 -5.85 -12.06
CA ARG A 164 1.25 -5.06 -13.29
C ARG A 164 2.29 -5.46 -14.31
N GLY A 165 1.85 -5.72 -15.53
CA GLY A 165 2.71 -5.97 -16.68
C GLY A 165 3.13 -4.68 -17.35
N TRP A 166 4.39 -4.64 -17.75
CA TRP A 166 4.97 -3.59 -18.56
C TRP A 166 5.76 -4.23 -19.69
N THR A 167 5.66 -3.65 -20.87
CA THR A 167 6.54 -3.93 -21.99
C THR A 167 7.51 -2.77 -22.19
N ARG A 168 8.55 -2.97 -23.00
CA ARG A 168 9.48 -1.88 -23.31
C ARG A 168 8.78 -0.68 -23.97
N PRO A 169 7.87 -0.87 -24.96
CA PRO A 169 7.06 0.22 -25.49
C PRO A 169 6.22 0.96 -24.44
N ASP A 170 5.64 0.26 -23.45
CA ASP A 170 4.85 0.92 -22.39
C ASP A 170 5.73 1.87 -21.56
N LEU A 171 6.94 1.40 -21.21
CA LEU A 171 7.92 2.21 -20.51
C LEU A 171 8.38 3.42 -21.32
N ASP A 172 8.62 3.25 -22.62
CA ASP A 172 9.02 4.34 -23.50
C ASP A 172 7.88 5.38 -23.69
N ALA A 173 6.61 4.92 -23.71
CA ALA A 173 5.43 5.77 -23.89
C ALA A 173 5.04 6.59 -22.65
N LEU A 174 5.29 6.05 -21.45
CA LEU A 174 4.99 6.73 -20.18
C LEU A 174 5.84 7.99 -19.97
N GLY A 175 7.04 8.04 -20.57
CA GLY A 175 8.01 9.10 -20.38
C GLY A 175 8.50 9.22 -18.92
N GLN A 176 9.59 9.96 -18.69
CA GLN A 176 10.28 10.02 -17.38
C GLN A 176 9.40 10.48 -16.19
N ALA A 177 8.30 11.21 -16.43
CA ALA A 177 7.47 11.79 -15.37
C ALA A 177 6.51 10.77 -14.69
N ALA A 178 6.25 9.62 -15.32
CA ALA A 178 5.45 8.53 -14.75
C ALA A 178 6.32 7.42 -14.11
N PHE A 179 7.65 7.64 -14.02
CA PHE A 179 8.63 6.79 -13.34
C PHE A 179 8.91 7.09 -11.83
N PRO A 180 8.10 7.83 -11.04
CA PRO A 180 8.49 8.16 -9.66
C PRO A 180 8.42 6.97 -8.68
N ALA A 181 7.90 5.81 -9.11
CA ALA A 181 7.79 4.62 -8.26
C ALA A 181 9.12 3.85 -8.09
N PHE A 182 10.11 4.04 -8.99
CA PHE A 182 11.35 3.25 -8.96
C PHE A 182 12.36 3.66 -7.88
N HIS A 183 12.35 4.92 -7.44
CA HIS A 183 13.28 5.37 -6.38
C HIS A 183 13.05 4.69 -5.02
N ARG A 184 11.91 4.02 -4.84
CA ARG A 184 11.60 3.16 -3.68
C ARG A 184 11.31 1.73 -4.09
N ALA A 185 11.64 1.36 -5.32
CA ALA A 185 11.43 0.01 -5.79
C ALA A 185 12.44 -0.95 -5.16
N VAL A 186 11.94 -2.07 -4.66
CA VAL A 186 12.78 -3.20 -4.26
C VAL A 186 12.81 -4.18 -5.41
N VAL A 187 14.00 -4.44 -5.94
CA VAL A 187 14.19 -5.42 -7.02
C VAL A 187 13.94 -6.83 -6.47
N LEU A 188 13.02 -7.53 -7.10
CA LEU A 188 12.67 -8.91 -6.77
C LEU A 188 13.39 -9.91 -7.69
N HIS A 189 13.53 -9.56 -8.97
CA HIS A 189 14.21 -10.36 -9.98
C HIS A 189 14.74 -9.48 -11.13
N GLY A 190 15.81 -9.92 -11.78
CA GLY A 190 16.38 -9.24 -12.96
C GLY A 190 17.02 -7.89 -12.63
N VAL A 191 17.10 -7.03 -13.65
CA VAL A 191 17.74 -5.71 -13.56
C VAL A 191 16.74 -4.67 -14.06
N LEU A 192 16.44 -3.68 -13.20
CA LEU A 192 15.62 -2.55 -13.61
C LEU A 192 16.33 -1.78 -14.73
N PRO A 193 15.61 -1.31 -15.77
CA PRO A 193 16.21 -0.46 -16.78
C PRO A 193 16.79 0.80 -16.11
N ASP A 194 18.06 1.08 -16.32
CA ASP A 194 18.69 2.30 -15.79
C ASP A 194 18.03 3.57 -16.35
N ASP A 195 17.89 4.56 -15.47
CA ASP A 195 17.45 5.93 -15.76
C ASP A 195 18.49 6.65 -16.63
N GLY A 196 18.54 6.32 -17.92
CA GLY A 196 19.41 6.99 -18.89
C GLY A 196 19.11 8.49 -18.99
N THR A 197 20.01 9.31 -18.44
CA THR A 197 20.39 10.69 -18.77
C THR A 197 19.35 11.63 -19.42
N HIS A 198 19.14 12.76 -18.73
CA HIS A 198 18.47 14.00 -19.15
C HIS A 198 18.39 14.32 -20.65
N ARG A 199 17.17 14.72 -21.09
CA ARG A 199 16.94 15.76 -22.10
C ARG A 199 15.56 16.40 -21.84
N PRO A 200 15.42 17.75 -21.77
CA PRO A 200 14.17 18.36 -21.36
C PRO A 200 13.15 18.52 -22.51
N ASP A 201 11.89 18.56 -22.05
CA ASP A 201 10.66 19.13 -22.61
C ASP A 201 10.02 18.60 -23.90
N ARG A 202 8.82 18.01 -23.72
CA ARG A 202 7.60 18.38 -24.46
C ARG A 202 6.37 18.31 -23.54
N PRO A 203 5.39 19.21 -23.67
CA PRO A 203 4.23 19.28 -22.79
C PRO A 203 3.20 18.20 -23.13
N SER A 204 2.72 17.50 -22.10
CA SER A 204 1.64 16.50 -22.21
C SER A 204 0.28 17.19 -22.35
N VAL A 205 -0.44 16.89 -23.43
CA VAL A 205 -1.79 17.34 -23.70
C VAL A 205 -2.78 16.67 -22.74
N ARG A 206 -3.46 17.46 -21.91
CA ARG A 206 -4.58 17.02 -21.06
C ARG A 206 -5.83 16.78 -21.91
N ARG A 207 -6.36 15.55 -21.91
CA ARG A 207 -7.76 15.29 -22.33
C ARG A 207 -8.70 15.42 -21.14
N ARG A 208 -9.43 16.54 -21.08
CA ARG A 208 -10.60 16.76 -20.22
C ARG A 208 -11.83 16.16 -20.90
N SER A 209 -12.37 15.05 -20.39
CA SER A 209 -13.73 14.58 -20.71
C SER A 209 -14.34 13.54 -19.72
N HIS A 210 -13.62 13.04 -18.71
CA HIS A 210 -14.10 11.92 -17.86
C HIS A 210 -14.43 12.28 -16.39
N ALA A 211 -14.25 13.54 -15.97
CA ALA A 211 -14.28 13.92 -14.55
C ALA A 211 -15.66 13.80 -13.87
N THR A 212 -16.76 14.00 -14.60
CA THR A 212 -18.13 13.96 -14.04
C THR A 212 -18.67 12.54 -13.85
N VAL A 213 -18.31 11.61 -14.75
CA VAL A 213 -18.68 10.19 -14.63
C VAL A 213 -17.90 9.52 -13.49
N ASP A 214 -16.63 9.87 -13.32
CA ASP A 214 -15.79 9.33 -12.25
C ASP A 214 -16.21 9.79 -10.85
N GLU A 215 -16.69 11.03 -10.71
CA GLU A 215 -17.16 11.53 -9.41
C GLU A 215 -18.47 10.85 -8.97
N ALA A 216 -19.41 10.63 -9.91
CA ALA A 216 -20.64 9.88 -9.64
C ALA A 216 -20.37 8.42 -9.23
N LEU A 217 -19.38 7.78 -9.86
CA LEU A 217 -18.94 6.42 -9.51
C LEU A 217 -18.23 6.36 -8.16
N ARG A 218 -17.42 7.38 -7.81
CA ARG A 218 -16.82 7.52 -6.48
C ARG A 218 -17.88 7.69 -5.40
N GLU A 219 -18.85 8.57 -5.62
CA GLU A 219 -19.92 8.80 -4.64
C GLU A 219 -20.76 7.54 -4.42
N ARG A 220 -21.02 6.78 -5.48
CA ARG A 220 -21.67 5.47 -5.39
C ARG A 220 -20.82 4.47 -4.61
N ALA A 221 -19.52 4.42 -4.84
CA ALA A 221 -18.61 3.53 -4.10
C ALA A 221 -18.44 3.93 -2.62
N ARG A 222 -18.51 5.22 -2.27
CA ARG A 222 -18.58 5.69 -0.87
C ARG A 222 -19.82 5.15 -0.16
N ARG A 223 -20.98 5.13 -0.83
CA ARG A 223 -22.22 4.54 -0.29
C ARG A 223 -22.10 3.03 -0.07
N VAL A 224 -21.49 2.30 -1.00
CA VAL A 224 -21.18 0.87 -0.82
C VAL A 224 -20.24 0.65 0.36
N ALA A 225 -19.16 1.43 0.46
CA ALA A 225 -18.21 1.33 1.57
C ALA A 225 -18.86 1.65 2.93
N ALA A 226 -19.84 2.55 2.97
CA ALA A 226 -20.63 2.82 4.17
C ALA A 226 -21.58 1.66 4.51
N ALA A 227 -22.24 1.05 3.51
CA ALA A 227 -23.13 -0.10 3.68
C ALA A 227 -22.37 -1.35 4.17
N LEU A 228 -21.20 -1.64 3.60
CA LEU A 228 -20.30 -2.72 4.04
C LEU A 228 -19.82 -2.56 5.48
N GLY A 229 -19.77 -1.33 5.99
CA GLY A 229 -19.44 -1.08 7.40
C GLY A 229 -20.53 -1.51 8.37
N ARG A 230 -21.78 -1.56 7.93
CA ARG A 230 -22.95 -1.94 8.74
C ARG A 230 -23.40 -3.38 8.49
N ARG A 231 -23.13 -3.89 7.29
CA ARG A 231 -23.61 -5.19 6.77
C ARG A 231 -22.47 -6.01 6.15
N PRO A 232 -21.60 -6.65 6.96
CA PRO A 232 -20.48 -7.44 6.45
C PRO A 232 -20.93 -8.66 5.61
N GLU A 233 -22.16 -9.15 5.79
CA GLU A 233 -22.78 -10.24 5.02
C GLU A 233 -22.93 -9.92 3.53
N LEU A 234 -22.93 -8.63 3.14
CA LEU A 234 -22.94 -8.20 1.74
C LEU A 234 -21.71 -8.70 0.97
N VAL A 235 -20.57 -8.90 1.64
CA VAL A 235 -19.37 -9.46 0.99
C VAL A 235 -19.60 -10.92 0.60
N ARG A 236 -20.26 -11.70 1.47
CA ARG A 236 -20.61 -13.10 1.19
C ARG A 236 -21.60 -13.18 0.02
N ALA A 237 -22.65 -12.36 0.05
CA ALA A 237 -23.65 -12.32 -1.02
C ALA A 237 -23.04 -11.88 -2.37
N ALA A 238 -22.12 -10.92 -2.37
CA ALA A 238 -21.41 -10.52 -3.58
C ALA A 238 -20.47 -11.62 -4.11
N ARG A 239 -19.85 -12.42 -3.24
CA ARG A 239 -19.05 -13.59 -3.66
C ARG A 239 -19.93 -14.65 -4.34
N GLU A 240 -21.10 -14.94 -3.75
CA GLU A 240 -22.07 -15.89 -4.30
C GLU A 240 -22.61 -15.42 -5.65
N GLU A 241 -22.95 -14.13 -5.80
CA GLU A 241 -23.37 -13.53 -7.07
C GLU A 241 -22.29 -13.64 -8.15
N VAL A 242 -21.05 -13.26 -7.82
CA VAL A 242 -19.92 -13.31 -8.77
C VAL A 242 -19.63 -14.74 -9.19
N ALA A 243 -19.68 -15.70 -8.26
CA ALA A 243 -19.47 -17.12 -8.56
C ALA A 243 -20.58 -17.69 -9.47
N GLN A 244 -21.85 -17.35 -9.20
CA GLN A 244 -22.98 -17.78 -10.03
C GLN A 244 -22.91 -17.19 -11.44
N ARG A 245 -22.58 -15.90 -11.58
CA ARG A 245 -22.41 -15.26 -12.88
C ARG A 245 -21.22 -15.80 -13.65
N LEU A 246 -20.11 -16.09 -12.97
CA LEU A 246 -18.91 -16.61 -13.64
C LEU A 246 -19.18 -17.97 -14.33
N ALA A 247 -20.12 -18.78 -13.83
CA ALA A 247 -20.48 -20.06 -14.42
C ALA A 247 -21.15 -19.95 -15.80
N THR A 248 -21.78 -18.81 -16.11
CA THR A 248 -22.53 -18.60 -17.35
C THR A 248 -22.05 -17.39 -18.16
N ALA A 249 -21.01 -16.70 -17.68
CA ALA A 249 -20.54 -15.45 -18.26
C ALA A 249 -19.77 -15.66 -19.59
N PRO A 250 -19.99 -14.79 -20.59
CA PRO A 250 -19.15 -14.75 -21.79
C PRO A 250 -17.70 -14.35 -21.46
N PRO A 251 -16.71 -14.72 -22.30
CA PRO A 251 -15.27 -14.58 -21.99
C PRO A 251 -14.82 -13.18 -21.55
N GLN A 252 -15.41 -12.14 -22.13
CA GLN A 252 -15.10 -10.74 -21.83
C GLN A 252 -15.61 -10.30 -20.44
N GLU A 253 -16.79 -10.77 -20.02
CA GLU A 253 -17.36 -10.53 -18.69
C GLU A 253 -16.66 -11.40 -17.63
N ALA A 254 -16.32 -12.64 -17.98
CA ALA A 254 -15.63 -13.57 -17.11
C ALA A 254 -14.29 -13.03 -16.58
N ARG A 255 -13.53 -12.27 -17.40
CA ARG A 255 -12.29 -11.63 -16.96
C ARG A 255 -12.54 -10.66 -15.81
N THR A 256 -13.52 -9.80 -15.93
CA THR A 256 -13.89 -8.82 -14.91
C THR A 256 -14.48 -9.48 -13.67
N LEU A 257 -15.30 -10.52 -13.83
CA LEU A 257 -15.84 -11.29 -12.71
C LEU A 257 -14.75 -12.04 -11.94
N ARG A 258 -13.74 -12.61 -12.61
CA ARG A 258 -12.57 -13.20 -11.94
C ARG A 258 -11.78 -12.17 -11.14
N GLU A 259 -11.60 -10.96 -11.69
CA GLU A 259 -10.96 -9.87 -10.95
C GLU A 259 -11.76 -9.48 -9.69
N TRP A 260 -13.09 -9.43 -9.79
CA TRP A 260 -13.96 -9.21 -8.63
C TRP A 260 -13.89 -10.36 -7.62
N GLN A 261 -13.89 -11.60 -8.09
CA GLN A 261 -13.75 -12.77 -7.24
C GLN A 261 -12.42 -12.75 -6.48
N GLN A 262 -11.32 -12.38 -7.16
CA GLN A 262 -10.01 -12.19 -6.54
C GLN A 262 -10.06 -11.09 -5.46
N VAL A 263 -10.61 -9.91 -5.77
CA VAL A 263 -10.72 -8.80 -4.81
C VAL A 263 -11.56 -9.20 -3.59
N LEU A 264 -12.73 -9.82 -3.82
CA LEU A 264 -13.64 -10.22 -2.76
C LEU A 264 -13.07 -11.34 -1.89
N ASN A 265 -12.29 -12.26 -2.46
CA ASN A 265 -11.67 -13.37 -1.71
C ASN A 265 -10.37 -12.96 -1.02
N ALA A 266 -9.64 -11.97 -1.55
CA ALA A 266 -8.36 -11.54 -1.02
C ALA A 266 -8.47 -10.44 0.06
N MET A 267 -9.52 -9.60 0.02
CA MET A 267 -9.64 -8.45 0.93
C MET A 267 -10.59 -8.70 2.10
N SER A 268 -10.20 -8.27 3.30
CA SER A 268 -11.11 -8.15 4.45
C SER A 268 -12.12 -7.01 4.24
N THR A 269 -13.28 -7.06 4.90
CA THR A 269 -14.34 -6.03 4.75
C THR A 269 -13.83 -4.60 5.01
N PRO A 270 -13.05 -4.31 6.07
CA PRO A 270 -12.50 -2.96 6.28
C PRO A 270 -11.53 -2.50 5.19
N ARG A 271 -10.90 -3.45 4.48
CA ARG A 271 -9.96 -3.20 3.40
C ARG A 271 -10.67 -2.97 2.07
N LEU A 272 -11.67 -3.80 1.75
CA LEU A 272 -12.55 -3.63 0.61
C LEU A 272 -13.24 -2.25 0.64
N ARG A 273 -13.67 -1.81 1.83
CA ARG A 273 -14.24 -0.47 2.04
C ARG A 273 -13.29 0.66 1.66
N ARG A 274 -12.01 0.56 2.04
CA ARG A 274 -11.00 1.56 1.68
C ARG A 274 -10.70 1.53 0.19
N TRP A 275 -10.55 0.33 -0.37
CA TRP A 275 -10.25 0.13 -1.79
C TRP A 275 -11.36 0.65 -2.71
N LEU A 276 -12.64 0.48 -2.35
CA LEU A 276 -13.76 1.01 -3.13
C LEU A 276 -13.73 2.53 -3.30
N VAL A 277 -13.12 3.26 -2.36
CA VAL A 277 -13.06 4.73 -2.38
C VAL A 277 -11.73 5.24 -2.97
N ASP A 278 -10.75 4.35 -3.18
CA ASP A 278 -9.42 4.65 -3.71
C ASP A 278 -9.50 5.29 -5.12
N PRO A 279 -8.74 6.35 -5.44
CA PRO A 279 -8.77 7.00 -6.74
C PRO A 279 -7.96 6.26 -7.83
N GLY A 280 -7.29 5.16 -7.49
CA GLY A 280 -6.46 4.39 -8.41
C GLY A 280 -7.24 3.82 -9.60
N GLU A 281 -6.56 3.74 -10.76
CA GLU A 281 -7.17 3.32 -12.03
C GLU A 281 -7.88 1.97 -11.95
N ARG A 282 -7.32 1.00 -11.21
CA ARG A 282 -7.95 -0.32 -11.00
C ARG A 282 -9.25 -0.23 -10.19
N ALA A 283 -9.27 0.56 -9.11
CA ALA A 283 -10.48 0.80 -8.33
C ALA A 283 -11.53 1.55 -9.19
N THR A 284 -11.10 2.53 -10.00
CA THR A 284 -11.96 3.24 -10.95
C THR A 284 -12.57 2.31 -12.00
N ARG A 285 -11.77 1.46 -12.65
CA ARG A 285 -12.22 0.49 -13.66
C ARG A 285 -13.15 -0.57 -13.06
N LEU A 286 -12.82 -1.12 -11.90
CA LEU A 286 -13.67 -2.13 -11.26
C LEU A 286 -14.95 -1.51 -10.70
N ARG A 287 -14.94 -0.25 -10.23
CA ARG A 287 -16.17 0.49 -9.88
C ARG A 287 -17.16 0.58 -11.04
N GLN A 288 -16.68 0.66 -12.29
CA GLN A 288 -17.54 0.68 -13.48
C GLN A 288 -18.24 -0.66 -13.74
N SER A 289 -17.78 -1.74 -13.09
CA SER A 289 -18.30 -3.11 -13.22
C SER A 289 -18.71 -3.71 -11.88
N MET A 290 -19.14 -2.87 -10.92
CA MET A 290 -19.51 -3.31 -9.57
C MET A 290 -20.58 -4.42 -9.59
N PRO A 291 -20.46 -5.44 -8.71
CA PRO A 291 -21.51 -6.44 -8.51
C PRO A 291 -22.86 -5.79 -8.21
N VAL A 292 -23.93 -6.39 -8.73
CA VAL A 292 -25.28 -5.81 -8.61
C VAL A 292 -25.72 -5.75 -7.15
N MET A 293 -25.26 -6.68 -6.31
CA MET A 293 -25.52 -6.66 -4.87
C MET A 293 -24.92 -5.42 -4.19
N PHE A 294 -23.77 -4.92 -4.65
CA PHE A 294 -23.21 -3.66 -4.14
C PHE A 294 -24.01 -2.45 -4.63
N LEU A 295 -24.46 -2.46 -5.89
CA LEU A 295 -25.31 -1.40 -6.43
C LEU A 295 -26.64 -1.31 -5.68
N ARG A 296 -27.28 -2.44 -5.39
CA ARG A 296 -28.51 -2.52 -4.59
C ARG A 296 -28.30 -2.04 -3.16
N ALA A 297 -27.18 -2.40 -2.53
CA ALA A 297 -26.86 -1.96 -1.17
C ALA A 297 -26.55 -0.46 -1.07
N ALA A 298 -26.12 0.18 -2.17
CA ALA A 298 -25.89 1.62 -2.25
C ALA A 298 -27.19 2.42 -2.43
N ASP A 299 -28.18 1.85 -3.12
CA ASP A 299 -29.47 2.47 -3.38
C ASP A 299 -30.47 2.25 -2.22
N ASP A 300 -30.33 1.14 -1.46
CA ASP A 300 -31.06 0.88 -0.20
C ASP A 300 -30.10 0.46 0.95
N PRO A 301 -29.60 1.45 1.72
CA PRO A 301 -28.69 1.18 2.83
C PRO A 301 -29.36 0.54 4.05
N THR A 302 -30.69 0.44 4.09
CA THR A 302 -31.48 0.00 5.25
C THR A 302 -32.31 -1.28 5.03
N GLY A 303 -32.55 -1.67 3.77
CA GLY A 303 -33.37 -2.83 3.45
C GLY A 303 -32.70 -4.19 3.74
N PRO A 304 -33.49 -5.25 4.01
CA PRO A 304 -32.96 -6.60 4.13
C PRO A 304 -32.40 -7.10 2.79
N THR A 305 -31.30 -7.87 2.83
CA THR A 305 -30.75 -8.57 1.66
C THR A 305 -31.73 -9.65 1.19
N ARG A 306 -32.72 -9.27 0.37
CA ARG A 306 -33.63 -10.22 -0.27
C ARG A 306 -33.02 -10.70 -1.59
N HIS A 307 -32.62 -11.96 -1.63
CA HIS A 307 -32.56 -12.73 -2.88
C HIS A 307 -33.99 -12.91 -3.37
N ARG A 308 -34.33 -12.36 -4.54
CA ARG A 308 -35.42 -12.90 -5.35
C ARG A 308 -34.79 -13.93 -6.31
N PRO A 309 -35.36 -15.14 -6.42
CA PRO A 309 -34.88 -16.19 -7.31
C PRO A 309 -34.94 -15.74 -8.78
#